data_AF-A0A7C4KJ26-F1
#
_entry.id   AF-A0A7C4KJ26-F1
#
_cell.length_a   1.000
_cell.length_b   1.000
_cell.length_c   1.000
_cell.angle_alpha   90.00
_cell.angle_beta   90.00
_cell.angle_gamma   90.00
#
_symmetry.space_group_name_H-M   'P 1'
#
loop_
_entity.id
_entity.type
_entity.pdbx_description
1 polymer ?
#
loop_
_entity_poly.entity_id
_entity_poly.type
_entity_poly.pdbx_seq_one_letter_code
_entity_poly.pdbx_strand_id
1 'polypeptide(L)'
;MHPQPLSPSDLSSEGQTAYQAGKFLEAAAAFEQAARAYRASGDEAAAAEAANNSSVAYLQAGDAQKAFEMAENTHLVFASKGDLTRQGMALANQAAALEGLKRFKEALELYRQSSEAFKSSGDHELRADQRVRRRRDPDCAAGRKLRHDHGQGGRRWKRRTRWLGFGRRSAGQGRRR
;
A
#
# COMPACT_ATOMS: atom_id res chain seq x y z
N MET A 1 -35.21 -30.59 3.67
CA MET A 1 -34.03 -30.01 3.01
C MET A 1 -33.40 -29.03 3.98
N HIS A 2 -32.25 -29.35 4.55
CA HIS A 2 -31.49 -28.34 5.29
C HIS A 2 -30.87 -27.41 4.24
N PRO A 3 -31.14 -26.09 4.25
CA PRO A 3 -30.38 -25.18 3.42
C PRO A 3 -28.92 -25.33 3.83
N GLN A 4 -28.06 -25.69 2.87
CA GLN A 4 -26.63 -25.69 3.12
C GLN A 4 -26.26 -24.28 3.60
N PRO A 5 -25.48 -24.14 4.68
CA PRO A 5 -25.00 -22.82 5.07
C PRO A 5 -24.28 -22.21 3.87
N LEU A 6 -24.77 -21.07 3.40
CA LEU A 6 -24.18 -20.36 2.28
C LEU A 6 -22.70 -20.13 2.57
N SER A 7 -21.83 -20.51 1.64
CA SER A 7 -20.40 -20.29 1.83
C SER A 7 -20.11 -18.78 1.86
N PRO A 8 -19.01 -18.34 2.50
CA PRO A 8 -18.61 -16.93 2.47
C PRO A 8 -18.51 -16.35 1.05
N SER A 9 -18.12 -17.18 0.07
CA SER A 9 -18.08 -16.85 -1.35
C SER A 9 -19.46 -16.71 -1.99
N ASP A 10 -20.43 -17.53 -1.58
CA ASP A 10 -21.81 -17.42 -2.08
C ASP A 10 -22.43 -16.10 -1.59
N LEU A 11 -22.24 -15.76 -0.31
CA LEU A 11 -22.69 -14.49 0.28
C LEU A 11 -22.06 -13.28 -0.43
N SER A 12 -20.77 -13.38 -0.78
CA SER A 12 -20.10 -12.31 -1.53
C SER A 12 -20.66 -12.18 -2.96
N SER A 13 -20.98 -13.30 -3.59
CA SER A 13 -21.57 -13.32 -4.94
C SER A 13 -23.00 -12.78 -4.95
N GLU A 14 -23.78 -13.11 -3.93
CA GLU A 14 -25.11 -12.53 -3.69
C GLU A 14 -25.01 -11.02 -3.47
N GLY A 15 -24.09 -10.57 -2.62
CA GLY A 15 -23.82 -9.14 -2.41
C GLY A 15 -23.48 -8.41 -3.70
N GLN A 16 -22.65 -9.01 -4.54
CA GLN A 16 -22.29 -8.45 -5.84
C GLN A 16 -23.50 -8.36 -6.79
N THR A 17 -24.35 -9.37 -6.79
CA THR A 17 -25.58 -9.41 -7.61
C THR A 17 -26.56 -8.33 -7.14
N ALA A 18 -26.77 -8.21 -5.84
CA ALA A 18 -27.62 -7.17 -5.25
C ALA A 18 -27.07 -5.76 -5.55
N TYR A 19 -25.74 -5.58 -5.51
CA TYR A 19 -25.10 -4.32 -5.83
C TYR A 19 -25.35 -3.91 -7.29
N GLN A 20 -25.21 -4.86 -8.23
CA GLN A 20 -25.51 -4.63 -9.64
C GLN A 20 -27.00 -4.34 -9.90
N ALA A 21 -27.88 -4.91 -9.08
CA ALA A 21 -29.31 -4.63 -9.13
C ALA A 21 -29.70 -3.28 -8.48
N GLY A 22 -28.74 -2.49 -7.97
CA GLY A 22 -28.98 -1.22 -7.28
C GLY A 22 -29.53 -1.37 -5.86
N LYS A 23 -29.57 -2.59 -5.33
CA LYS A 23 -30.06 -2.90 -3.98
C LYS A 23 -28.92 -2.78 -2.97
N PHE A 24 -28.43 -1.56 -2.78
CA PHE A 24 -27.20 -1.31 -2.06
C PHE A 24 -27.22 -1.74 -0.58
N LEU A 25 -28.36 -1.61 0.11
CA LEU A 25 -28.48 -2.07 1.51
C LEU A 25 -28.48 -3.60 1.62
N GLU A 26 -29.14 -4.31 0.69
CA GLU A 26 -29.12 -5.77 0.61
C GLU A 26 -27.68 -6.25 0.33
N ALA A 27 -27.00 -5.59 -0.61
CA ALA A 27 -25.60 -5.88 -0.93
C ALA A 27 -24.67 -5.69 0.27
N ALA A 28 -24.81 -4.58 0.99
CA ALA A 28 -24.00 -4.27 2.16
C ALA A 28 -24.16 -5.34 3.26
N ALA A 29 -25.40 -5.77 3.52
CA ALA A 29 -25.70 -6.81 4.49
C ALA A 29 -25.12 -8.18 4.09
N ALA A 30 -25.20 -8.55 2.81
CA ALA A 30 -24.61 -9.79 2.31
C ALA A 30 -23.08 -9.80 2.43
N PHE A 31 -22.42 -8.69 2.07
CA PHE A 31 -20.98 -8.53 2.26
C PHE A 31 -20.55 -8.52 3.74
N GLU A 32 -21.35 -7.94 4.64
CA GLU A 32 -21.07 -7.97 6.07
C GLU A 32 -21.18 -9.40 6.64
N GLN A 33 -22.18 -10.18 6.20
CA GLN A 33 -22.29 -11.59 6.54
C GLN A 33 -21.10 -12.40 6.01
N ALA A 34 -20.68 -12.15 4.77
CA ALA A 34 -19.48 -12.77 4.20
C ALA A 34 -18.22 -12.42 5.01
N ALA A 35 -18.04 -11.16 5.39
CA ALA A 35 -16.89 -10.72 6.19
C ALA A 35 -16.83 -11.43 7.56
N ARG A 36 -17.96 -11.58 8.24
CA ARG A 36 -18.06 -12.36 9.48
C ARG A 36 -17.71 -13.83 9.27
N ALA A 37 -18.19 -14.42 8.18
CA ALA A 37 -17.96 -15.82 7.89
C ALA A 37 -16.47 -16.09 7.54
N TYR A 38 -15.84 -15.21 6.75
CA TYR A 38 -14.40 -15.27 6.46
C TYR A 38 -13.53 -15.10 7.70
N ARG A 39 -13.90 -14.18 8.59
CA ARG A 39 -13.22 -14.00 9.89
C ARG A 39 -13.35 -15.26 10.76
N ALA A 40 -14.54 -15.86 10.81
CA ALA A 40 -14.76 -17.11 11.55
C ALA A 40 -13.96 -18.29 10.98
N SER A 41 -13.69 -18.30 9.67
CA SER A 41 -12.82 -19.30 9.04
C SER A 41 -11.32 -18.97 9.11
N GLY A 42 -10.94 -17.82 9.67
CA GLY A 42 -9.54 -17.37 9.80
C GLY A 42 -8.94 -16.72 8.55
N ASP A 43 -9.76 -16.43 7.52
CA ASP A 43 -9.31 -15.70 6.34
C ASP A 43 -9.52 -14.19 6.52
N GLU A 44 -8.60 -13.56 7.25
CA GLU A 44 -8.64 -12.11 7.49
C GLU A 44 -8.54 -11.29 6.19
N ALA A 45 -7.89 -11.80 5.13
CA ALA A 45 -7.79 -11.05 3.86
C ALA A 45 -9.15 -10.95 3.19
N ALA A 46 -9.83 -12.09 3.06
CA ALA A 46 -11.15 -12.14 2.47
C ALA A 46 -12.19 -11.42 3.36
N ALA A 47 -12.03 -11.47 4.69
CA ALA A 47 -12.87 -10.70 5.60
C ALA A 47 -12.72 -9.19 5.39
N ALA A 48 -11.49 -8.69 5.24
CA ALA A 48 -11.22 -7.28 4.97
C ALA A 48 -11.74 -6.86 3.58
N GLU A 49 -11.60 -7.72 2.57
CA GLU A 49 -12.13 -7.48 1.22
C GLU A 49 -13.66 -7.37 1.22
N ALA A 50 -14.34 -8.32 1.86
CA ALA A 50 -15.79 -8.29 2.00
C ALA A 50 -16.27 -7.06 2.80
N ALA A 51 -15.58 -6.69 3.89
CA ALA A 51 -15.91 -5.49 4.66
C ALA A 51 -15.74 -4.20 3.82
N ASN A 52 -14.69 -4.13 3.01
CA ASN A 52 -14.47 -3.02 2.09
C ASN A 52 -15.57 -2.92 1.02
N ASN A 53 -16.04 -4.05 0.49
CA ASN A 53 -17.17 -4.07 -0.45
C ASN A 53 -18.49 -3.64 0.23
N SER A 54 -18.70 -4.03 1.49
CA SER A 54 -19.83 -3.55 2.30
C SER A 54 -19.78 -2.03 2.49
N SER A 55 -18.59 -1.46 2.74
CA SER A 55 -18.41 0.00 2.82
C SER A 55 -18.84 0.70 1.53
N VAL A 56 -18.39 0.21 0.37
CA VAL A 56 -18.77 0.79 -0.93
C VAL A 56 -20.29 0.74 -1.12
N ALA A 57 -20.92 -0.38 -0.78
CA ALA A 57 -22.38 -0.51 -0.85
C ALA A 57 -23.09 0.49 0.08
N TYR A 58 -22.62 0.68 1.32
CA TYR A 58 -23.18 1.69 2.21
C TYR A 58 -23.01 3.13 1.71
N LEU A 59 -21.89 3.46 1.05
CA LEU A 59 -21.72 4.77 0.41
C LEU A 59 -22.74 5.00 -0.70
N GLN A 60 -22.98 4.00 -1.55
CA GLN A 60 -24.00 4.10 -2.60
C GLN A 60 -25.42 4.20 -2.01
N ALA A 61 -25.67 3.59 -0.85
CA ALA A 61 -26.91 3.72 -0.11
C ALA A 61 -27.07 5.08 0.62
N GLY A 62 -26.01 5.91 0.67
CA GLY A 62 -25.98 7.19 1.38
C GLY A 62 -25.67 7.09 2.88
N ASP A 63 -25.32 5.92 3.40
CA ASP A 63 -24.94 5.72 4.80
C ASP A 63 -23.42 5.79 4.97
N ALA A 64 -22.89 7.02 4.93
CA ALA A 64 -21.46 7.26 5.06
C ALA A 64 -20.89 6.85 6.43
N GLN A 65 -21.73 6.83 7.48
CA GLN A 65 -21.31 6.44 8.82
C GLN A 65 -21.01 4.94 8.88
N LYS A 66 -21.94 4.11 8.43
CA LYS A 66 -21.71 2.65 8.34
C LYS A 66 -20.61 2.31 7.36
N ALA A 67 -20.50 3.04 6.24
CA ALA A 67 -19.40 2.84 5.32
C ALA A 67 -18.04 2.99 6.00
N PHE A 68 -17.86 4.06 6.79
CA PHE A 68 -16.64 4.28 7.54
C PHE A 68 -16.35 3.14 8.52
N GLU A 69 -17.35 2.70 9.28
CA GLU A 69 -17.23 1.58 10.24
C GLU A 69 -16.82 0.27 9.55
N MET A 70 -17.38 -0.01 8.38
CA MET A 70 -17.05 -1.24 7.63
C MET A 70 -15.66 -1.21 6.99
N ALA A 71 -15.20 -0.04 6.53
CA ALA A 71 -13.85 0.12 5.99
C ALA A 71 -12.78 0.27 7.07
N GLU A 72 -13.17 0.54 8.32
CA GLU A 72 -12.24 0.79 9.42
C GLU A 72 -11.30 -0.41 9.63
N ASN A 73 -10.02 -0.13 9.80
CA ASN A 73 -8.96 -1.12 10.05
C ASN A 73 -8.71 -2.15 8.92
N THR A 74 -9.51 -2.19 7.86
CA THR A 74 -9.29 -3.11 6.71
C THR A 74 -7.93 -2.86 6.03
N HIS A 75 -7.50 -1.60 5.95
CA HIS A 75 -6.20 -1.20 5.42
C HIS A 75 -5.02 -1.79 6.22
N LEU A 76 -5.16 -1.98 7.54
CA LEU A 76 -4.11 -2.60 8.38
C LEU A 76 -3.94 -4.08 8.05
N VAL A 77 -5.04 -4.78 7.73
CA VAL A 77 -5.00 -6.19 7.32
C VAL A 77 -4.25 -6.33 6.00
N PHE A 78 -4.55 -5.51 5.01
CA PHE A 78 -3.83 -5.52 3.73
C PHE A 78 -2.35 -5.15 3.89
N ALA A 79 -2.04 -4.15 4.71
CA ALA A 79 -0.67 -3.77 5.04
C ALA A 79 0.11 -4.94 5.68
N SER A 80 -0.51 -5.66 6.62
CA SER A 80 0.10 -6.82 7.29
C SER A 80 0.46 -7.96 6.31
N LYS A 81 -0.28 -8.06 5.20
CA LYS A 81 -0.07 -9.04 4.14
C LYS A 81 0.83 -8.54 3.02
N GLY A 82 1.27 -7.28 3.08
CA GLY A 82 2.08 -6.65 2.04
C GLY A 82 1.31 -6.30 0.76
N ASP A 83 -0.02 -6.34 0.79
CA ASP A 83 -0.87 -5.98 -0.34
C ASP A 83 -1.12 -4.46 -0.35
N LEU A 84 -0.10 -3.73 -0.80
CA LEU A 84 -0.11 -2.26 -0.83
C LEU A 84 -1.20 -1.71 -1.77
N THR A 85 -1.59 -2.46 -2.80
CA THR A 85 -2.66 -2.07 -3.71
C THR A 85 -4.01 -2.11 -3.01
N ARG A 86 -4.36 -3.22 -2.36
CA ARG A 86 -5.61 -3.31 -1.59
C ARG A 86 -5.62 -2.40 -0.37
N GLN A 87 -4.46 -2.18 0.26
CA GLN A 87 -4.31 -1.18 1.31
C GLN A 87 -4.69 0.22 0.80
N GLY A 88 -4.16 0.62 -0.38
CA GLY A 88 -4.48 1.90 -1.00
C GLY A 88 -5.98 2.05 -1.28
N MET A 89 -6.62 1.00 -1.80
CA MET A 89 -8.07 0.98 -2.05
C MET A 89 -8.89 1.13 -0.76
N ALA A 90 -8.54 0.40 0.30
CA ALA A 90 -9.22 0.49 1.60
C ALA A 90 -9.12 1.90 2.20
N LEU A 91 -7.94 2.53 2.14
CA LEU A 91 -7.73 3.90 2.60
C LEU A 91 -8.56 4.91 1.80
N ALA A 92 -8.65 4.74 0.48
CA ALA A 92 -9.47 5.61 -0.37
C ALA A 92 -10.97 5.49 -0.06
N ASN A 93 -11.46 4.27 0.18
CA ASN A 93 -12.86 4.05 0.54
C ASN A 93 -13.20 4.65 1.90
N GLN A 94 -12.31 4.52 2.89
CA GLN A 94 -12.46 5.16 4.19
C GLN A 94 -12.44 6.70 4.06
N ALA A 95 -11.59 7.25 3.19
CA ALA A 95 -11.56 8.67 2.88
C ALA A 95 -12.88 9.16 2.25
N ALA A 96 -13.42 8.43 1.28
CA ALA A 96 -14.70 8.75 0.65
C ALA A 96 -15.85 8.74 1.66
N ALA A 97 -15.84 7.80 2.62
CA ALA A 97 -16.80 7.79 3.72
C ALA A 97 -16.68 9.03 4.62
N LEU A 98 -15.45 9.45 4.96
CA LEU A 98 -15.23 10.69 5.70
C LEU A 98 -15.68 11.94 4.94
N GLU A 99 -15.54 11.98 3.61
CA GLU A 99 -16.10 13.07 2.79
C GLU A 99 -17.62 13.10 2.87
N GLY A 100 -18.29 11.94 2.80
CA GLY A 100 -19.73 11.83 3.02
C GLY A 100 -20.17 12.35 4.40
N LEU A 101 -19.33 12.18 5.42
CA LEU A 101 -19.51 12.72 6.76
C LEU A 101 -19.07 14.19 6.93
N LYS A 102 -18.63 14.86 5.85
CA LYS A 102 -18.09 16.24 5.85
C LYS A 102 -16.82 16.42 6.69
N ARG A 103 -16.09 15.34 6.98
CA ARG A 103 -14.82 15.32 7.73
C ARG A 103 -13.62 15.46 6.77
N PHE A 104 -13.62 16.53 5.99
CA PHE A 104 -12.69 16.71 4.86
C PHE A 104 -11.21 16.69 5.23
N LYS A 105 -10.83 17.20 6.40
CA LYS A 105 -9.43 17.22 6.85
C LYS A 105 -8.88 15.80 7.03
N GLU A 106 -9.68 14.91 7.58
CA GLU A 106 -9.30 13.52 7.85
C GLU A 106 -9.34 12.70 6.56
N ALA A 107 -10.33 12.94 5.70
CA ALA A 107 -10.39 12.35 4.36
C ALA A 107 -9.14 12.67 3.54
N LEU A 108 -8.69 13.93 3.54
CA LEU A 108 -7.49 14.35 2.81
C LEU A 108 -6.23 13.59 3.29
N GLU A 109 -6.12 13.35 4.58
CA GLU A 109 -4.98 12.61 5.13
C GLU A 109 -5.02 11.15 4.70
N LEU A 110 -6.19 10.51 4.73
CA LEU A 110 -6.35 9.14 4.22
C LEU A 110 -6.11 9.04 2.72
N TYR A 111 -6.53 10.02 1.91
CA TYR A 111 -6.21 10.05 0.48
C TYR A 111 -4.71 10.18 0.22
N ARG A 112 -3.98 10.94 1.04
CA ARG A 112 -2.51 11.00 0.95
C ARG A 112 -1.87 9.66 1.25
N GLN A 113 -2.31 8.99 2.31
CA GLN A 113 -1.83 7.65 2.65
C GLN A 113 -2.15 6.63 1.56
N SER A 114 -3.35 6.70 0.98
CA SER A 114 -3.77 5.88 -0.17
C SER A 114 -2.85 6.09 -1.38
N SER A 115 -2.56 7.36 -1.72
CA SER A 115 -1.66 7.70 -2.82
C SER A 115 -0.24 7.16 -2.59
N GLU A 116 0.27 7.24 -1.35
CA GLU A 116 1.58 6.71 -1.00
C GLU A 116 1.63 5.18 -1.10
N ALA A 117 0.56 4.48 -0.70
CA ALA A 117 0.44 3.03 -0.84
C ALA A 117 0.47 2.61 -2.33
N PHE A 118 -0.27 3.30 -3.20
CA PHE A 118 -0.26 3.03 -4.65
C PHE A 118 1.08 3.35 -5.32
N LYS A 119 1.79 4.40 -4.90
CA LYS A 119 3.15 4.67 -5.40
C LYS A 119 4.11 3.56 -4.98
N SER A 120 4.04 3.16 -3.72
CA SER A 120 4.89 2.12 -3.16
C SER A 120 4.64 0.77 -3.82
N SER A 121 3.39 0.46 -4.21
CA SER A 121 3.07 -0.76 -4.95
C SER A 121 3.66 -0.76 -6.36
N GLY A 122 3.52 0.36 -7.09
CA GLY A 122 4.09 0.53 -8.43
C GLY A 122 5.63 0.49 -8.44
N ASP A 123 6.27 1.09 -7.43
CA ASP A 123 7.73 1.00 -7.26
C ASP A 123 8.18 -0.43 -6.92
N HIS A 124 7.40 -1.18 -6.16
CA HIS A 124 7.67 -2.59 -5.86
C HIS A 124 7.52 -3.47 -7.11
N GLU A 125 6.49 -3.25 -7.92
CA GLU A 125 6.25 -3.99 -9.16
C GLU A 125 7.32 -3.69 -10.21
N LEU A 126 7.68 -2.42 -10.40
CA LEU A 126 8.78 -2.00 -11.28
C LEU A 126 10.14 -2.57 -10.83
N ARG A 127 10.40 -2.61 -9.51
CA ARG A 127 11.62 -3.23 -8.97
C ARG A 127 11.59 -4.75 -9.10
N ALA A 128 10.44 -5.39 -8.92
CA ALA A 128 10.27 -6.84 -9.12
C ALA A 128 10.52 -7.21 -10.59
N ASP A 129 9.95 -6.48 -11.55
CA ASP A 129 10.22 -6.66 -12.98
C ASP A 129 11.70 -6.45 -13.31
N GLN A 130 12.34 -5.40 -12.78
CA GLN A 130 13.78 -5.19 -12.97
C GLN A 130 14.65 -6.32 -12.38
N ARG A 131 14.26 -6.90 -11.23
CA ARG A 131 14.97 -8.06 -10.65
C ARG A 131 14.77 -9.33 -11.47
N VAL A 132 13.59 -9.53 -12.04
CA VAL A 132 13.29 -10.67 -12.92
C VAL A 132 14.05 -10.56 -14.25
N ARG A 133 14.15 -9.35 -14.83
CA ARG A 133 14.93 -9.12 -16.06
C ARG A 133 16.43 -9.32 -15.87
N ARG A 134 17.01 -8.95 -14.71
CA ARG A 134 18.44 -9.18 -14.41
C ARG A 134 18.84 -10.65 -14.19
N ARG A 135 17.89 -11.56 -14.05
CA ARG A 135 18.16 -13.01 -13.86
C ARG A 135 17.98 -13.84 -15.13
N ARG A 136 17.62 -13.23 -16.27
CA ARG A 136 17.33 -13.93 -17.53
C ARG A 136 18.42 -13.77 -18.60
N ASP A 137 19.67 -13.57 -18.19
CA ASP A 137 20.84 -13.68 -19.08
C ASP A 137 21.73 -14.86 -18.64
N PRO A 138 21.62 -16.04 -19.28
CA PRO A 138 22.56 -17.16 -19.07
C PRO A 138 23.90 -16.97 -19.81
N ASP A 139 24.10 -15.87 -20.55
CA ASP A 139 25.09 -15.81 -21.63
C ASP A 139 26.18 -14.73 -21.47
N CYS A 140 26.66 -14.50 -20.23
CA CYS A 140 27.77 -13.56 -20.02
C CYS A 140 28.79 -14.00 -18.97
N ALA A 141 29.27 -15.26 -19.04
CA ALA A 141 30.48 -15.66 -18.32
C ALA A 141 31.15 -16.94 -18.87
N ALA A 142 31.86 -16.84 -20.00
CA ALA A 142 33.07 -17.63 -20.32
C ALA A 142 33.61 -17.15 -21.67
N GLY A 143 34.62 -16.27 -21.74
CA GLY A 143 36.05 -16.62 -21.64
C GLY A 143 36.62 -16.75 -23.08
N ARG A 144 37.64 -16.05 -23.55
CA ARG A 144 38.94 -15.73 -22.95
C ARG A 144 39.60 -14.68 -23.87
N LYS A 145 40.05 -13.54 -23.31
CA LYS A 145 41.14 -12.77 -23.92
C LYS A 145 42.45 -13.49 -23.59
N LEU A 146 43.14 -13.98 -24.61
CA LEU A 146 44.56 -14.29 -24.51
C LEU A 146 45.30 -12.97 -24.32
N ARG A 147 46.08 -12.93 -23.24
CA ARG A 147 47.01 -11.86 -22.90
C ARG A 147 48.04 -11.72 -24.02
N HIS A 148 48.35 -10.49 -24.40
CA HIS A 148 49.73 -10.12 -24.70
C HIS A 148 50.06 -8.90 -23.85
N ASP A 149 51.08 -9.11 -23.04
CA ASP A 149 51.71 -8.17 -22.13
C ASP A 149 52.53 -7.16 -22.93
N HIS A 150 52.39 -5.87 -22.63
CA HIS A 150 53.45 -4.87 -22.83
C HIS A 150 53.07 -3.58 -22.06
N GLY A 151 53.81 -3.34 -20.98
CA GLY A 151 54.68 -2.16 -20.92
C GLY A 151 54.06 -0.80 -20.56
N GLN A 152 54.28 -0.45 -19.29
CA GLN A 152 54.68 0.89 -18.80
C GLN A 152 53.65 2.02 -18.70
N GLY A 153 53.81 2.79 -17.62
CA GLY A 153 53.40 4.19 -17.58
C GLY A 153 52.54 4.56 -16.37
N GLY A 154 53.16 4.65 -15.19
CA GLY A 154 52.51 5.17 -14.00
C GLY A 154 51.96 6.59 -14.15
N ARG A 155 51.03 6.97 -13.28
CA ARG A 155 50.89 8.33 -12.73
C ARG A 155 49.91 8.34 -11.55
N ARG A 156 50.52 8.31 -10.36
CA ARG A 156 50.20 9.06 -9.13
C ARG A 156 48.99 10.02 -9.22
N TRP A 157 47.93 9.74 -8.48
CA TRP A 157 46.92 10.74 -8.11
C TRP A 157 46.99 11.05 -6.62
N LYS A 158 47.37 12.29 -6.32
CA LYS A 158 47.40 12.88 -4.98
C LYS A 158 45.97 13.03 -4.46
N ARG A 159 45.72 12.51 -3.26
CA ARG A 159 44.55 12.84 -2.44
C ARG A 159 44.61 14.33 -2.08
N ARG A 160 43.53 15.07 -2.31
CA ARG A 160 43.36 16.44 -1.79
C ARG A 160 41.98 16.56 -1.15
N THR A 161 41.88 16.06 0.07
CA THR A 161 40.81 16.36 1.02
C THR A 161 41.08 17.74 1.60
N ARG A 162 40.24 18.73 1.29
CA ARG A 162 40.11 19.96 2.08
C ARG A 162 38.80 20.63 1.77
N TRP A 163 37.76 20.35 2.54
CA TRP A 163 36.63 21.25 2.81
C TRP A 163 35.88 20.69 4.01
N LEU A 164 35.99 21.36 5.15
CA LEU A 164 34.92 21.55 6.14
C LEU A 164 35.36 22.74 6.98
N GLY A 165 34.81 23.91 6.64
CA GLY A 165 34.83 25.08 7.49
C GLY A 165 33.93 24.81 8.70
N PHE A 166 34.50 24.92 9.89
CA PHE A 166 33.76 25.04 11.13
C PHE A 166 34.02 26.42 11.68
N GLY A 167 32.98 27.25 11.70
CA GLY A 167 32.98 28.48 12.48
C GLY A 167 32.89 28.18 13.97
N ARG A 168 33.28 29.14 14.80
CA ARG A 168 32.40 29.77 15.80
C ARG A 168 33.13 30.83 16.63
N ARG A 169 32.40 31.92 16.81
CA ARG A 169 32.21 32.72 18.02
C ARG A 169 33.41 33.51 18.55
N SER A 170 33.39 34.80 18.18
CA SER A 170 33.77 35.88 19.08
C SER A 170 33.01 35.78 20.41
N ALA A 171 33.76 35.71 21.50
CA ALA A 171 33.31 36.14 22.81
C ALA A 171 34.30 37.19 23.29
N GLY A 172 33.82 38.43 23.41
CA GLY A 172 34.56 39.51 24.03
C GLY A 172 34.75 39.24 25.52
N GLN A 173 35.92 39.59 26.03
CA GLN A 173 36.13 39.82 27.45
C GLN A 173 36.79 41.17 27.61
N GLY A 174 36.06 42.06 28.30
CA GLY A 174 36.51 43.38 28.66
C GLY A 174 37.68 43.31 29.64
N ARG A 175 38.67 44.16 29.39
CA ARG A 175 39.66 44.55 30.40
C ARG A 175 39.21 45.89 30.99
N ARG A 176 38.87 45.89 32.28
CA ARG A 176 38.96 47.07 33.13
C ARG A 176 40.20 46.92 34.03
N ARG A 177 40.73 48.10 34.32
CA ARG A 177 41.95 48.48 35.03
C ARG A 177 42.25 47.67 36.29
#